data_AF-A5E3R9-F1
#
_entry.id   AF-A5E3R9-F1
#
_cell.length_a   1.000
_cell.length_b   1.000
_cell.length_c   1.000
_cell.angle_alpha   90.00
_cell.angle_beta   90.00
_cell.angle_gamma   90.00
#
_symmetry.space_group_name_H-M   'P 1'
#
loop_
_entity.id
_entity.type
_entity.pdbx_description
1 polymer ?
#
loop_
_entity_poly.entity_id
_entity_poly.type
_entity_poly.pdbx_seq_one_letter_code
_entity_poly.pdbx_strand_id
1 'polypeptide(L)'
;MTELAPKQITYCGVCTWPLEFCEFGISLPRCQSWLASKHPELFSTVYPNTPNPESVSASAPSADELASKLELATLSSDPKEAKIQAELLKKQAKHQLKQEKELTKKQNSKIIIKRIERNKRKHIISISGLEVFQIEPKKLAKTFASKFATGASVVKNAEKLDEVVVQGDVSDEAKEYIEKLLKEQEGLENVKVEPS
;
A
#
# COMPACT_ATOMS: atom_id res chain seq x y z
N MET A 1 -43.48 7.90 27.74
CA MET A 1 -42.99 7.94 26.35
C MET A 1 -41.52 7.56 26.42
N THR A 2 -41.11 6.42 25.87
CA THR A 2 -39.69 6.09 25.78
C THR A 2 -39.11 6.94 24.67
N GLU A 3 -38.45 8.04 25.04
CA GLU A 3 -37.81 8.95 24.10
C GLU A 3 -36.65 8.19 23.44
N LEU A 4 -36.87 7.67 22.23
CA LEU A 4 -35.84 6.97 21.45
C LEU A 4 -34.79 7.99 21.01
N ALA A 5 -33.77 8.20 21.84
CA ALA A 5 -32.57 8.89 21.42
C ALA A 5 -31.86 8.05 20.33
N PRO A 6 -31.40 8.66 19.22
CA PRO A 6 -30.72 7.94 18.15
C PRO A 6 -29.39 7.37 18.66
N LYS A 7 -29.24 6.05 18.60
CA LYS A 7 -27.98 5.38 18.95
C LYS A 7 -26.92 5.75 17.91
N GLN A 8 -25.89 6.48 18.34
CA GLN A 8 -24.70 6.70 17.52
C GLN A 8 -23.93 5.40 17.39
N ILE A 9 -23.66 4.97 16.17
CA ILE A 9 -22.85 3.78 15.89
C ILE A 9 -21.60 4.20 15.14
N THR A 10 -20.46 3.84 15.71
CA THR A 10 -19.17 4.04 15.05
C THR A 10 -19.02 2.98 13.96
N TYR A 11 -18.62 3.41 12.77
CA TYR A 11 -18.26 2.51 11.69
C TYR A 11 -16.74 2.44 11.58
N CYS A 12 -16.23 1.27 11.21
CA CYS A 12 -14.82 1.08 10.95
C CYS A 12 -14.39 1.84 9.69
N GLY A 13 -13.36 2.68 9.79
CA GLY A 13 -12.83 3.43 8.64
C GLY A 13 -12.12 2.57 7.60
N VAL A 14 -11.93 1.27 7.84
CA VAL A 14 -11.22 0.34 6.95
C VAL A 14 -12.19 -0.51 6.13
N CYS A 15 -13.18 -1.15 6.78
CA CYS A 15 -14.16 -2.01 6.09
C CYS A 15 -15.54 -1.35 5.94
N THR A 16 -15.75 -0.16 6.50
CA THR A 16 -17.03 0.59 6.47
C THR A 16 -18.18 -0.13 7.18
N TRP A 17 -17.90 -1.22 7.91
CA TRP A 17 -18.89 -1.96 8.70
C TRP A 17 -18.85 -1.52 10.17
N PRO A 18 -19.92 -1.78 10.95
CA PRO A 18 -19.87 -1.58 12.40
C PRO A 18 -18.73 -2.38 13.03
N LEU A 19 -18.19 -1.91 14.16
CA LEU A 19 -17.01 -2.50 14.80
C LEU A 19 -17.20 -3.99 15.10
N GLU A 20 -18.39 -4.39 15.54
CA GLU A 20 -18.77 -5.78 15.82
C GLU A 20 -18.62 -6.71 14.61
N PHE A 21 -18.85 -6.22 13.39
CA PHE A 21 -18.81 -7.05 12.18
C PHE A 21 -17.43 -7.13 11.52
N CYS A 22 -16.43 -6.45 12.09
CA CYS A 22 -15.08 -6.44 11.53
C CYS A 22 -14.44 -7.83 11.50
N GLU A 23 -14.84 -8.75 12.39
CA GLU A 23 -14.33 -10.12 12.42
C GLU A 23 -14.68 -10.94 11.18
N PHE A 24 -15.78 -10.60 10.49
CA PHE A 24 -16.21 -11.26 9.26
C PHE A 24 -15.54 -10.69 8.00
N GLY A 25 -14.76 -9.61 8.13
CA GLY A 25 -14.09 -8.93 7.03
C GLY A 25 -12.74 -9.55 6.66
N ILE A 26 -12.26 -9.29 5.43
CA ILE A 26 -10.93 -9.78 4.96
C ILE A 26 -9.77 -8.97 5.57
N SER A 27 -10.07 -7.77 6.10
CA SER A 27 -9.09 -6.81 6.62
C SER A 27 -9.07 -6.72 8.14
N LEU A 28 -9.41 -7.81 8.85
CA LEU A 28 -9.47 -7.86 10.32
C LEU A 28 -8.26 -7.22 11.03
N PRO A 29 -6.98 -7.57 10.74
CA PRO A 29 -5.86 -6.98 11.48
C PRO A 29 -5.77 -5.46 11.27
N ARG A 30 -6.08 -4.99 10.06
CA ARG A 30 -6.08 -3.55 9.76
C ARG A 30 -7.22 -2.84 10.50
N CYS A 31 -8.38 -3.46 10.61
CA CYS A 31 -9.49 -2.94 11.41
C CYS A 31 -9.13 -2.86 12.90
N GLN A 32 -8.42 -3.86 13.42
CA GLN A 32 -7.96 -3.87 14.82
C GLN A 32 -6.92 -2.79 15.09
N SER A 33 -5.90 -2.66 14.24
CA SER A 33 -4.88 -1.60 14.38
C SER A 33 -5.51 -0.20 14.25
N TRP A 34 -6.46 -0.02 13.33
CA TRP A 34 -7.20 1.23 13.21
C TRP A 34 -8.03 1.53 14.46
N LEU A 35 -8.74 0.53 15.00
CA LEU A 35 -9.58 0.69 16.18
C LEU A 35 -8.74 0.96 17.44
N ALA A 36 -7.66 0.22 17.65
CA ALA A 36 -6.73 0.44 18.75
C ALA A 36 -6.12 1.85 18.73
N SER A 37 -5.85 2.39 17.53
CA SER A 37 -5.28 3.73 17.37
C SER A 37 -6.31 4.86 17.51
N LYS A 38 -7.57 4.64 17.11
CA LYS A 38 -8.61 5.68 17.08
C LYS A 38 -9.50 5.70 18.33
N HIS A 39 -9.88 4.53 18.84
CA HIS A 39 -10.82 4.33 19.95
C HIS A 39 -10.42 3.10 20.80
N PRO A 40 -9.36 3.19 21.63
CA PRO A 40 -8.94 2.08 22.49
C PRO A 40 -10.04 1.63 23.46
N GLU A 41 -10.95 2.52 23.87
CA GLU A 41 -12.10 2.20 24.72
C GLU A 41 -13.10 1.26 24.05
N LEU A 42 -13.34 1.44 22.74
CA LEU A 42 -14.22 0.57 21.96
C LEU A 42 -13.52 -0.74 21.61
N PHE A 43 -12.19 -0.75 21.46
CA PHE A 43 -11.43 -1.97 21.21
C PHE A 43 -11.65 -3.03 22.31
N SER A 44 -11.56 -2.62 23.59
CA SER A 44 -11.79 -3.54 24.72
C SER A 44 -13.26 -4.03 24.80
N THR A 45 -14.20 -3.24 24.28
CA THR A 45 -15.63 -3.60 24.28
C THR A 45 -15.95 -4.60 23.17
N VAL A 46 -15.41 -4.38 21.97
CA VAL A 46 -15.65 -5.18 20.77
C VAL A 46 -14.82 -6.48 20.79
N TYR A 47 -13.59 -6.40 21.31
CA TYR A 47 -12.65 -7.53 21.37
C TYR A 47 -12.17 -7.84 22.79
N PRO A 48 -13.05 -8.25 23.72
CA PRO A 48 -12.66 -8.65 25.07
C PRO A 48 -11.77 -9.91 25.07
N ASN A 49 -11.85 -10.73 24.02
CA ASN A 49 -11.14 -12.01 23.90
C ASN A 49 -9.78 -11.92 23.20
N THR A 50 -9.33 -10.73 22.77
CA THR A 50 -7.98 -10.57 22.19
C THR A 50 -7.05 -10.00 23.27
N PRO A 51 -6.11 -10.79 23.82
CA PRO A 51 -5.33 -10.37 24.99
C PRO A 51 -4.31 -9.25 24.73
N ASN A 52 -4.11 -8.80 23.48
CA ASN A 52 -3.24 -7.66 23.24
C ASN A 52 -3.59 -6.89 21.93
N PRO A 53 -3.81 -5.57 21.95
CA PRO A 53 -3.86 -4.75 20.73
C PRO A 53 -2.55 -4.80 19.91
N GLU A 54 -1.41 -5.15 20.52
CA GLU A 54 -0.10 -5.21 19.87
C GLU A 54 0.18 -6.54 19.16
N SER A 55 -0.38 -7.69 19.61
CA SER A 55 -0.10 -8.99 18.98
C SER A 55 -0.73 -9.13 17.59
N VAL A 56 -1.80 -8.39 17.33
CA VAL A 56 -2.48 -8.35 16.03
C VAL A 56 -1.90 -7.33 15.05
N SER A 57 -1.05 -6.42 15.52
CA SER A 57 -0.71 -5.18 14.81
C SER A 57 0.55 -5.23 13.94
N ALA A 58 1.34 -6.30 13.92
CA ALA A 58 2.58 -6.29 13.12
C ALA A 58 3.04 -7.63 12.56
N SER A 59 2.27 -8.70 12.73
CA SER A 59 2.62 -9.99 12.17
C SER A 59 1.32 -10.67 11.79
N ALA A 60 1.31 -11.35 10.64
CA ALA A 60 0.23 -12.27 10.31
C ALA A 60 -0.16 -13.05 11.58
N PRO A 61 -1.47 -13.27 11.86
CA PRO A 61 -1.87 -14.05 13.02
C PRO A 61 -1.03 -15.31 12.99
N SER A 62 -0.19 -15.46 14.00
CA SER A 62 0.75 -16.56 14.04
C SER A 62 -0.08 -17.85 13.91
N ALA A 63 0.47 -18.88 13.26
CA ALA A 63 -0.24 -20.14 13.08
C ALA A 63 -0.79 -20.69 14.42
N ASP A 64 -0.16 -20.30 15.53
CA ASP A 64 -0.53 -20.57 16.92
C ASP A 64 -1.82 -19.84 17.36
N GLU A 65 -1.95 -18.52 17.15
CA GLU A 65 -3.20 -17.77 17.43
C GLU A 65 -4.35 -18.20 16.50
N LEU A 66 -4.02 -18.59 15.26
CA LEU A 66 -4.96 -19.16 14.32
C LEU A 66 -5.48 -20.52 14.81
N ALA A 67 -4.60 -21.34 15.41
CA ALA A 67 -4.94 -22.64 15.96
C ALA A 67 -5.84 -22.49 17.20
N SER A 68 -5.52 -21.59 18.14
CA SER A 68 -6.39 -21.35 19.31
C SER A 68 -7.75 -20.76 18.93
N LYS A 69 -7.82 -19.90 17.90
CA LYS A 69 -9.10 -19.37 17.39
C LYS A 69 -9.89 -20.40 16.59
N LEU A 70 -9.20 -21.29 15.87
CA LEU A 70 -9.78 -22.46 15.22
C LEU A 70 -10.29 -23.47 16.26
N GLU A 71 -9.58 -23.68 17.38
CA GLU A 71 -9.99 -24.53 18.50
C GLU A 71 -11.18 -23.94 19.27
N LEU A 72 -11.22 -22.62 19.47
CA LEU A 72 -12.39 -21.96 20.06
C LEU A 72 -13.61 -22.03 19.11
N ALA A 73 -13.39 -21.95 17.80
CA ALA A 73 -14.42 -22.11 16.79
C ALA A 73 -14.92 -23.56 16.63
N THR A 74 -14.06 -24.57 16.82
CA THR A 74 -14.49 -25.98 16.81
C THR A 74 -15.31 -26.32 18.05
N LEU A 75 -15.19 -25.54 19.13
CA LEU A 75 -16.03 -25.65 20.32
C LEU A 75 -17.41 -24.97 20.13
N SER A 76 -17.55 -24.00 19.22
CA SER A 76 -18.80 -23.27 18.96
C SER A 76 -19.53 -23.78 17.69
N SER A 77 -20.20 -24.91 17.87
CA SER A 77 -21.63 -25.13 17.59
C SER A 77 -22.27 -24.99 16.20
N ASP A 78 -21.57 -24.99 15.06
CA ASP A 78 -22.16 -25.46 13.79
C ASP A 78 -21.10 -25.73 12.69
N PRO A 79 -21.12 -26.88 11.99
CA PRO A 79 -20.10 -27.23 11.00
C PRO A 79 -20.07 -26.30 9.78
N LYS A 80 -21.11 -25.48 9.57
CA LYS A 80 -21.14 -24.46 8.52
C LYS A 80 -20.31 -23.24 8.91
N GLU A 81 -20.41 -22.78 10.15
CA GLU A 81 -19.71 -21.59 10.64
C GLU A 81 -18.19 -21.82 10.67
N ALA A 82 -17.77 -23.00 11.17
CA ALA A 82 -16.36 -23.40 11.16
C ALA A 82 -15.75 -23.40 9.75
N LYS A 83 -16.50 -23.86 8.74
CA LYS A 83 -16.05 -23.82 7.33
C LYS A 83 -15.94 -22.39 6.79
N ILE A 84 -16.92 -21.53 7.10
CA ILE A 84 -16.91 -20.12 6.68
C ILE A 84 -15.72 -19.38 7.31
N GLN A 85 -15.47 -19.59 8.61
CA GLN A 85 -14.34 -18.99 9.32
C GLN A 85 -12.99 -19.50 8.78
N ALA A 86 -12.83 -20.81 8.59
CA ALA A 86 -11.59 -21.36 8.02
C ALA A 86 -11.30 -20.81 6.61
N GLU A 87 -12.31 -20.66 5.76
CA GLU A 87 -12.16 -20.06 4.44
C GLU A 87 -11.88 -18.54 4.50
N LEU A 88 -12.47 -17.83 5.47
CA LEU A 88 -12.19 -16.42 5.71
C LEU A 88 -10.74 -16.21 6.15
N LEU A 89 -10.24 -16.99 7.11
CA LEU A 89 -8.86 -16.91 7.59
C LEU A 89 -7.84 -17.13 6.47
N LYS A 90 -8.09 -18.12 5.59
CA LYS A 90 -7.25 -18.35 4.40
C LYS A 90 -7.28 -17.17 3.42
N LYS A 91 -8.43 -16.53 3.23
CA LYS A 91 -8.56 -15.33 2.39
C LYS A 91 -7.86 -14.12 3.01
N GLN A 92 -7.99 -13.92 4.33
CA GLN A 92 -7.30 -12.88 5.09
C GLN A 92 -5.78 -13.02 4.95
N ALA A 93 -5.22 -14.20 5.22
CA ALA A 93 -3.79 -14.46 5.12
C ALA A 93 -3.26 -14.26 3.69
N LYS A 94 -3.99 -14.76 2.68
CA LYS A 94 -3.61 -14.54 1.26
C LYS A 94 -3.67 -13.07 0.85
N HIS A 95 -4.64 -12.32 1.36
CA HIS A 95 -4.77 -10.90 1.04
C HIS A 95 -3.67 -10.07 1.70
N GLN A 96 -3.36 -10.33 2.97
CA GLN A 96 -2.24 -9.69 3.68
C GLN A 96 -0.91 -9.95 2.99
N LEU A 97 -0.63 -11.22 2.64
CA LEU A 97 0.61 -11.57 1.96
C LEU A 97 0.73 -10.92 0.57
N LYS A 98 -0.39 -10.70 -0.13
CA LYS A 98 -0.40 -9.97 -1.41
C LYS A 98 -0.12 -8.48 -1.22
N GLN A 99 -0.76 -7.87 -0.22
CA GLN A 99 -0.56 -6.46 0.10
C GLN A 99 0.86 -6.19 0.59
N GLU A 100 1.41 -7.05 1.45
CA GLU A 100 2.79 -6.94 1.90
C GLU A 100 3.74 -7.10 0.72
N LYS A 101 3.54 -8.09 -0.15
CA LYS A 101 4.36 -8.23 -1.37
C LYS A 101 4.25 -7.01 -2.29
N GLU A 102 3.08 -6.38 -2.42
CA GLU A 102 2.93 -5.17 -3.21
C GLU A 102 3.61 -3.97 -2.56
N LEU A 103 3.48 -3.83 -1.23
CA LEU A 103 4.11 -2.77 -0.45
C LEU A 103 5.63 -2.94 -0.42
N THR A 104 6.14 -4.16 -0.22
CA THR A 104 7.58 -4.49 -0.32
C THR A 104 8.09 -4.28 -1.73
N LYS A 105 7.31 -4.60 -2.78
CA LYS A 105 7.69 -4.26 -4.16
C LYS A 105 7.76 -2.76 -4.36
N LYS A 106 6.78 -1.99 -3.86
CA LYS A 106 6.80 -0.52 -3.91
C LYS A 106 8.02 0.04 -3.15
N GLN A 107 8.31 -0.46 -1.95
CA GLN A 107 9.47 -0.08 -1.14
C GLN A 107 10.80 -0.47 -1.80
N ASN A 108 10.91 -1.66 -2.39
CA ASN A 108 12.16 -2.12 -2.98
C ASN A 108 12.39 -1.56 -4.39
N SER A 109 11.34 -1.02 -5.02
CA SER A 109 11.44 -0.42 -6.34
C SER A 109 12.21 0.88 -6.27
N LYS A 110 13.11 1.03 -7.22
CA LYS A 110 14.02 2.18 -7.32
C LYS A 110 13.79 2.81 -8.67
N ILE A 111 13.70 4.13 -8.68
CA ILE A 111 13.74 4.90 -9.94
C ILE A 111 15.20 5.08 -10.31
N ILE A 112 15.55 4.70 -11.54
CA ILE A 112 16.90 4.82 -12.09
C ILE A 112 16.88 5.96 -13.10
N ILE A 113 17.72 6.97 -12.86
CA ILE A 113 17.94 8.08 -13.78
C ILE A 113 19.30 7.85 -14.44
N LYS A 114 19.32 7.57 -15.75
CA LYS A 114 20.55 7.41 -16.54
C LYS A 114 20.81 8.67 -17.36
N ARG A 115 22.06 9.11 -17.35
CA ARG A 115 22.56 10.17 -18.22
C ARG A 115 23.16 9.51 -19.47
N ILE A 116 22.75 9.95 -20.65
CA ILE A 116 23.19 9.42 -21.95
C ILE A 116 23.72 10.57 -22.79
N GLU A 117 24.98 10.48 -23.21
CA GLU A 117 25.57 11.43 -24.16
C GLU A 117 25.14 11.13 -25.59
N ARG A 118 24.45 12.06 -26.26
CA ARG A 118 24.04 11.88 -27.67
C ARG A 118 25.07 12.43 -28.64
N ASN A 119 25.59 13.62 -28.39
CA ASN A 119 26.48 14.32 -29.33
C ASN A 119 27.40 15.30 -28.59
N LYS A 120 28.27 14.76 -27.71
CA LYS A 120 29.31 15.41 -26.87
C LYS A 120 28.84 16.55 -25.94
N ARG A 121 28.09 17.53 -26.46
CA ARG A 121 27.51 18.66 -25.71
C ARG A 121 26.06 18.43 -25.30
N LYS A 122 25.39 17.45 -25.91
CA LYS A 122 23.96 17.16 -25.68
C LYS A 122 23.83 15.90 -24.83
N HIS A 123 23.36 16.10 -23.61
CA HIS A 123 22.97 15.06 -22.68
C HIS A 123 21.47 14.80 -22.81
N ILE A 124 21.10 13.55 -22.60
CA ILE A 124 19.74 13.08 -22.53
C ILE A 124 19.60 12.29 -21.25
N ILE A 125 18.48 12.46 -20.57
CA ILE A 125 18.19 11.73 -19.35
C ILE A 125 17.10 10.72 -19.65
N SER A 126 17.35 9.45 -19.35
CA SER A 126 16.33 8.41 -19.36
C SER A 126 15.95 8.04 -17.93
N ILE A 127 14.65 8.10 -17.64
CA ILE A 127 14.07 7.78 -16.33
C ILE A 127 13.34 6.44 -16.47
N SER A 128 13.85 5.42 -15.78
CA SER A 128 13.30 4.07 -15.77
C SER A 128 12.79 3.71 -14.37
N GLY A 129 11.82 2.78 -14.28
CA GLY A 129 11.25 2.31 -13.01
C GLY A 129 9.92 2.96 -12.61
N LEU A 130 9.23 3.62 -13.54
CA LEU A 130 7.95 4.30 -13.30
C LEU A 130 6.76 3.33 -13.15
N GLU A 131 6.89 2.10 -13.63
CA GLU A 131 5.82 1.08 -13.66
C GLU A 131 5.30 0.73 -12.26
N VAL A 132 6.19 0.58 -11.28
CA VAL A 132 5.80 0.10 -9.94
C VAL A 132 5.05 1.16 -9.13
N PHE A 133 5.36 2.44 -9.37
CA PHE A 133 4.71 3.59 -8.74
C PHE A 133 3.40 4.00 -9.44
N GLN A 134 2.96 3.25 -10.47
CA GLN A 134 1.72 3.54 -11.21
C GLN A 134 1.64 4.97 -11.76
N ILE A 135 2.80 5.60 -12.02
CA ILE A 135 2.88 6.94 -12.57
C ILE A 135 2.67 6.86 -14.09
N GLU A 136 1.70 7.62 -14.62
CA GLU A 136 1.50 7.66 -16.08
C GLU A 136 2.70 8.33 -16.78
N PRO A 137 3.43 7.62 -17.66
CA PRO A 137 4.62 8.15 -18.31
C PRO A 137 4.28 9.34 -19.23
N LYS A 138 3.04 9.40 -19.75
CA LYS A 138 2.54 10.52 -20.56
C LYS A 138 2.32 11.81 -19.75
N LYS A 139 1.77 11.70 -18.52
CA LYS A 139 1.60 12.87 -17.64
C LYS A 139 2.95 13.39 -17.18
N LEU A 140 3.84 12.48 -16.80
CA LEU A 140 5.19 12.81 -16.37
C LEU A 140 6.00 13.52 -17.49
N ALA A 141 5.94 12.99 -18.72
CA ALA A 141 6.57 13.62 -19.88
C ALA A 141 6.01 15.03 -20.16
N LYS A 142 4.69 15.23 -20.05
CA LYS A 142 4.09 16.57 -20.19
C LYS A 142 4.56 17.52 -19.09
N THR A 143 4.59 17.06 -17.83
CA THR A 143 5.06 17.91 -16.71
C THR A 143 6.53 18.28 -16.88
N PHE A 144 7.38 17.36 -17.33
CA PHE A 144 8.78 17.66 -17.60
C PHE A 144 8.97 18.58 -18.80
N ALA A 145 8.21 18.40 -19.88
CA ALA A 145 8.27 19.29 -21.02
C ALA A 145 7.86 20.72 -20.66
N SER A 146 6.81 20.89 -19.85
CA SER A 146 6.37 22.21 -19.39
C SER A 146 7.29 22.83 -18.33
N LYS A 147 7.88 22.03 -17.43
CA LYS A 147 8.76 22.53 -16.36
C LYS A 147 10.13 22.94 -16.87
N PHE A 148 10.74 22.12 -17.72
CA PHE A 148 12.10 22.34 -18.22
C PHE A 148 12.13 23.07 -19.56
N ALA A 149 10.97 23.29 -20.21
CA ALA A 149 10.87 23.77 -21.58
C ALA A 149 11.67 22.90 -22.59
N THR A 150 11.89 21.63 -22.25
CA THR A 150 12.66 20.66 -23.04
C THR A 150 11.76 19.62 -23.71
N GLY A 151 12.20 19.06 -24.83
CA GLY A 151 11.51 17.91 -25.41
C GLY A 151 11.52 16.71 -24.45
N ALA A 152 10.35 16.21 -24.08
CA ALA A 152 10.20 14.96 -23.33
C ALA A 152 9.34 13.98 -24.11
N SER A 153 9.76 12.72 -24.15
CA SER A 153 9.06 11.64 -24.86
C SER A 153 9.09 10.35 -24.07
N VAL A 154 8.03 9.56 -24.18
CA VAL A 154 8.01 8.18 -23.66
C VAL A 154 8.62 7.27 -24.73
N VAL A 155 9.65 6.51 -24.35
CA VAL A 155 10.25 5.47 -25.19
C VAL A 155 10.18 4.15 -24.43
N LYS A 156 10.30 3.04 -25.15
CA LYS A 156 10.35 1.70 -24.57
C LYS A 156 11.78 1.19 -24.65
N ASN A 157 12.34 0.77 -23.52
CA ASN A 157 13.66 0.16 -23.49
C ASN A 157 13.63 -1.26 -24.12
N ALA A 158 14.78 -1.91 -24.30
CA ALA A 158 14.91 -3.28 -24.80
C ALA A 158 14.10 -4.30 -23.97
N GLU A 159 13.93 -4.04 -22.67
CA GLU A 159 13.11 -4.84 -21.76
C GLU A 159 11.59 -4.56 -21.85
N LYS A 160 11.15 -3.78 -22.86
CA LYS A 160 9.77 -3.32 -23.07
C LYS A 160 9.20 -2.47 -21.93
N LEU A 161 10.03 -2.01 -21.01
CA LEU A 161 9.65 -1.09 -19.95
C LEU A 161 9.54 0.33 -20.50
N ASP A 162 8.49 1.05 -20.09
CA ASP A 162 8.30 2.45 -20.44
C ASP A 162 9.31 3.32 -19.65
N GLU A 163 10.09 4.09 -20.39
CA GLU A 163 11.03 5.08 -19.86
C GLU A 163 10.70 6.46 -20.41
N VAL A 164 10.87 7.49 -19.58
CA VAL A 164 10.69 8.88 -20.00
C VAL A 164 12.05 9.45 -20.32
N VAL A 165 12.20 9.89 -21.57
CA VAL A 165 13.41 10.52 -22.08
C VAL A 165 13.22 12.02 -22.14
N VAL A 166 14.08 12.76 -21.46
CA VAL A 166 14.09 14.23 -21.43
C VAL A 166 15.37 14.74 -22.10
N GLN A 167 15.21 15.68 -23.03
CA GLN A 167 16.33 16.30 -23.73
C GLN A 167 16.95 17.39 -22.86
N GLY A 168 18.23 17.28 -22.52
CA GLY A 168 18.92 18.26 -21.68
C GLY A 168 19.61 17.62 -20.50
N ASP A 169 20.38 18.43 -19.78
CA ASP A 169 21.14 18.01 -18.60
C ASP A 169 20.38 18.35 -17.31
N VAL A 170 19.12 17.92 -17.23
CA VAL A 170 18.21 18.15 -16.10
C VAL A 170 18.30 17.04 -15.04
N SER A 171 19.50 16.48 -14.79
CA SER A 171 19.64 15.25 -13.99
C SER A 171 19.30 15.47 -12.53
N ASP A 172 19.82 16.56 -11.95
CA ASP A 172 19.51 16.98 -10.59
C ASP A 172 18.05 17.47 -10.47
N GLU A 173 17.59 18.28 -11.41
CA GLU A 173 16.22 18.84 -11.37
C GLU A 173 15.14 17.75 -11.53
N ALA A 174 15.40 16.74 -12.36
CA ALA A 174 14.52 15.59 -12.52
C ALA A 174 14.47 14.74 -11.23
N LYS A 175 15.61 14.55 -10.56
CA LYS A 175 15.69 13.85 -9.28
C LYS A 175 14.83 14.56 -8.22
N GLU A 176 15.04 15.86 -8.03
CA GLU A 176 14.28 16.65 -7.05
C GLU A 176 12.77 16.63 -7.31
N TYR A 177 12.37 16.71 -8.59
CA TYR A 177 10.95 16.69 -8.96
C TYR A 177 10.31 15.33 -8.69
N ILE A 178 11.02 14.23 -9.00
CA ILE A 178 10.53 12.87 -8.75
C ILE A 178 10.42 12.60 -7.26
N GLU A 179 11.40 13.03 -6.45
CA GLU A 179 11.35 12.91 -4.99
C GLU A 179 10.13 13.65 -4.40
N LYS A 180 9.83 14.86 -4.92
CA LYS A 180 8.62 15.61 -4.50
C LYS A 180 7.33 14.89 -4.87
N LEU A 181 7.22 14.38 -6.09
CA LEU A 181 6.04 13.64 -6.54
C LEU A 181 5.84 12.34 -5.74
N LEU A 182 6.90 11.59 -5.47
CA LEU A 182 6.82 10.35 -4.71
C LEU A 182 6.43 10.59 -3.25
N LYS A 183 6.93 11.68 -2.65
CA LYS A 183 6.53 12.07 -1.29
C LYS A 183 5.05 12.44 -1.20
N GLU A 184 4.50 13.06 -2.25
CA GLU A 184 3.09 13.43 -2.31
C GLU A 184 2.17 12.22 -2.59
N GLN A 185 2.58 11.30 -3.45
CA GLN A 185 1.75 10.17 -3.88
C GLN A 185 1.82 8.96 -2.94
N GLU A 186 3.02 8.55 -2.51
CA GLU A 186 3.22 7.22 -1.90
C GLU A 186 4.10 7.25 -0.63
N GLY A 187 4.68 8.39 -0.25
CA GLY A 187 5.47 8.53 0.97
C GLY A 187 6.77 7.71 0.98
N LEU A 188 7.29 7.34 -0.19
CA LEU A 188 8.50 6.52 -0.36
C LEU A 188 9.62 7.33 -1.01
N GLU A 189 10.83 7.23 -0.46
CA GLU A 189 12.00 8.07 -0.83
C GLU A 189 13.11 7.26 -1.53
N ASN A 190 12.75 6.32 -2.42
CA ASN A 190 13.73 5.42 -3.07
C ASN A 190 14.07 5.84 -4.51
N VAL A 191 14.78 6.97 -4.65
CA VAL A 191 15.33 7.44 -5.93
C VAL A 191 16.85 7.22 -5.94
N LYS A 192 17.35 6.39 -6.87
CA LYS A 192 18.80 6.19 -7.06
C LYS A 192 19.21 6.77 -8.40
N VAL A 193 19.97 7.86 -8.36
CA VAL A 193 20.61 8.41 -9.57
C VAL A 193 21.88 7.61 -9.82
N GLU A 194 21.95 6.94 -10.97
CA GLU A 194 23.17 6.27 -11.42
C GLU A 194 23.80 7.13 -12.53
N PRO A 195 24.96 7.76 -12.28
CA PRO A 195 25.72 8.35 -13.36
C PRO A 195 26.26 7.20 -14.21
N SER A 196 25.62 6.93 -15.35
CA SER A 196 26.24 6.15 -16.43
C SER A 196 27.08 7.06 -17.31
#